data_AF-A0A1F2QDC5-F1
#
_entry.id   AF-A0A1F2QDC5-F1
#
_cell.length_a   1.000
_cell.length_b   1.000
_cell.length_c   1.000
_cell.angle_alpha   90.00
_cell.angle_beta   90.00
_cell.angle_gamma   90.00
#
_symmetry.space_group_name_H-M   'P 1'
#
loop_
_entity.id
_entity.type
_entity.pdbx_description
1 polymer ?
#
loop_
_entity_poly.entity_id
_entity_poly.type
_entity_poly.pdbx_seq_one_letter_code
_entity_poly.pdbx_strand_id
1 'polypeptide(L)'
;MLQDVPDSSGDSCNVAVFGVSKIRLSSTHAAVAVLSPLYSRADGTANAGTSSSFYVAGYALEPLAADTSGIISMWLNPGLRTGTT
;
A
#
# COMPACT_ATOMS: atom_id res chain seq x y z
N MET A 1 -16.85 -18.82 7.68
CA MET A 1 -16.04 -18.69 6.45
C MET A 1 -16.56 -17.47 5.72
N LEU A 2 -15.82 -16.36 5.73
CA LEU A 2 -16.21 -15.17 4.98
C LEU A 2 -15.86 -15.47 3.51
N GLN A 3 -16.86 -15.52 2.63
CA GLN A 3 -16.63 -15.73 1.21
C GLN A 3 -16.15 -14.42 0.59
N ASP A 4 -15.02 -14.44 -0.10
CA ASP A 4 -14.55 -13.33 -0.94
C ASP A 4 -15.47 -13.23 -2.16
N VAL A 5 -16.62 -12.58 -2.00
CA VAL A 5 -17.44 -12.16 -3.14
C VAL A 5 -16.76 -10.91 -3.71
N PRO A 6 -16.33 -10.89 -4.98
CA PRO A 6 -15.76 -9.69 -5.57
C PRO A 6 -16.82 -8.59 -5.61
N ASP A 7 -16.52 -7.45 -5.00
CA ASP A 7 -17.38 -6.27 -5.06
C ASP A 7 -17.57 -5.84 -6.52
N SER A 8 -18.82 -5.62 -6.93
CA SER A 8 -19.14 -5.13 -8.27
C SER A 8 -19.24 -3.60 -8.25
N SER A 9 -18.97 -2.95 -9.38
CA SER A 9 -19.13 -1.49 -9.42
C SER A 9 -20.59 -1.10 -9.22
N GLY A 10 -20.83 -0.10 -8.36
CA GLY A 10 -22.18 0.38 -8.04
C GLY A 10 -22.84 -0.31 -6.83
N ASP A 11 -22.22 -1.36 -6.26
CA ASP A 11 -22.70 -1.95 -5.02
C ASP A 11 -22.45 -1.00 -3.84
N SER A 12 -23.42 -0.92 -2.93
CA SER A 12 -23.24 -0.22 -1.67
C SER A 12 -22.37 -1.05 -0.74
N CYS A 13 -21.27 -0.48 -0.26
CA CYS A 13 -20.37 -1.13 0.69
C CYS A 13 -20.17 -0.27 1.95
N ASN A 14 -19.88 -0.94 3.06
CA ASN A 14 -19.48 -0.26 4.28
C ASN A 14 -17.97 -0.02 4.24
N VAL A 15 -17.55 1.23 4.47
CA VAL A 15 -16.14 1.59 4.54
C VAL A 15 -15.71 1.67 6.01
N ALA A 16 -14.79 0.79 6.42
CA ALA A 16 -14.15 0.84 7.73
C ALA A 16 -12.74 1.42 7.60
N VAL A 17 -12.46 2.51 8.31
CA VAL A 17 -11.16 3.21 8.26
C VAL A 17 -10.37 2.90 9.52
N PHE A 18 -9.21 2.27 9.35
CA PHE A 18 -8.27 1.93 10.42
C PHE A 18 -6.90 2.57 10.13
N GLY A 19 -6.13 2.86 11.18
CA GLY A 19 -4.78 3.41 11.03
C GLY A 19 -3.76 2.41 10.50
N VAL A 20 -4.04 1.11 10.63
CA VAL A 20 -3.23 0.01 10.08
C VAL A 20 -4.05 -0.73 9.05
N SER A 21 -3.46 -0.90 7.87
CA SER A 21 -4.09 -1.53 6.71
C SER A 21 -3.17 -2.57 6.10
N LYS A 22 -3.72 -3.44 5.27
CA LYS A 22 -2.94 -4.35 4.43
C LYS A 22 -3.03 -3.89 2.99
N ILE A 23 -1.90 -3.84 2.28
CA ILE A 23 -1.83 -3.40 0.89
C ILE A 23 -1.01 -4.38 0.05
N ARG A 24 -1.46 -4.63 -1.18
CA ARG A 24 -0.72 -5.42 -2.15
C ARG A 24 0.39 -4.56 -2.77
N LEU A 25 1.61 -5.09 -2.83
CA LEU A 25 2.67 -4.47 -3.61
C LEU A 25 2.56 -4.81 -5.09
N SER A 26 3.04 -3.89 -5.94
CA SER A 26 3.24 -4.14 -7.37
C SER A 26 4.13 -5.35 -7.58
N SER A 27 3.99 -6.05 -8.71
CA SER A 27 4.81 -7.24 -9.02
C SER A 27 6.30 -6.94 -9.15
N THR A 28 6.66 -5.68 -9.41
CA THR A 28 8.04 -5.24 -9.58
C THR A 28 8.31 -4.15 -8.56
N HIS A 29 9.10 -4.47 -7.54
CA HIS A 29 9.34 -3.60 -6.40
C HIS A 29 10.68 -3.91 -5.72
N ALA A 30 11.29 -2.89 -5.12
CA ALA A 30 12.49 -3.10 -4.32
C ALA A 30 12.18 -3.89 -3.04
N ALA A 31 13.22 -4.45 -2.41
CA ALA A 31 13.09 -5.05 -1.08
C ALA A 31 12.57 -4.00 -0.08
N VAL A 32 11.62 -4.42 0.75
CA VAL A 32 10.94 -3.57 1.73
C VAL A 32 11.49 -3.88 3.12
N ALA A 33 11.90 -2.85 3.84
CA ALA A 33 12.22 -2.94 5.26
C ALA A 33 11.10 -2.30 6.09
N VAL A 34 11.06 -2.59 7.39
CA VAL A 34 10.17 -1.89 8.34
C VAL A 34 10.43 -0.38 8.27
N LEU A 35 9.36 0.42 8.28
CA LEU A 35 9.34 1.87 8.08
C LEU A 35 9.78 2.36 6.69
N SER A 36 9.89 1.47 5.70
CA SER A 36 10.08 1.91 4.32
C SER A 36 8.83 2.66 3.81
N PRO A 37 8.99 3.81 3.13
CA PRO A 37 7.87 4.53 2.55
C PRO A 37 7.24 3.71 1.42
N LEU A 38 5.91 3.69 1.41
CA LEU A 38 5.10 3.04 0.40
C LEU A 38 4.35 4.08 -0.42
N TYR A 39 4.44 3.96 -1.73
CA TYR A 39 3.89 4.92 -2.68
C TYR A 39 2.68 4.32 -3.38
N SER A 40 1.54 5.02 -3.40
CA SER A 40 0.34 4.54 -4.08
C SER A 40 0.50 4.56 -5.60
N ARG A 41 0.03 3.51 -6.28
CA ARG A 41 -0.03 3.42 -7.75
C ARG A 41 -1.47 3.52 -8.26
N ALA A 42 -1.60 3.87 -9.53
CA ALA A 42 -2.91 4.02 -10.20
C ALA A 42 -3.70 2.72 -10.32
N ASP A 43 -3.03 1.56 -10.23
CA ASP A 43 -3.64 0.23 -10.28
C ASP A 43 -4.14 -0.27 -8.91
N GLY A 44 -4.10 0.58 -7.88
CA GLY A 44 -4.51 0.24 -6.51
C GLY A 44 -3.47 -0.54 -5.71
N THR A 45 -2.29 -0.81 -6.26
CA THR A 45 -1.14 -1.38 -5.54
C THR A 45 -0.25 -0.29 -4.95
N ALA A 46 0.71 -0.69 -4.12
CA ALA A 46 1.80 0.18 -3.68
C ALA A 46 3.15 -0.22 -4.29
N ASN A 47 4.06 0.74 -4.41
CA ASN A 47 5.46 0.48 -4.72
C ASN A 47 6.35 0.81 -3.51
N ALA A 48 7.42 0.05 -3.35
CA ALA A 48 8.51 0.37 -2.44
C ALA A 48 9.71 0.81 -3.26
N GLY A 49 10.25 1.99 -2.95
CA GLY A 49 11.35 2.57 -3.70
C GLY A 49 10.95 3.85 -4.43
N THR A 50 11.90 4.78 -4.42
CA THR A 50 11.79 6.20 -4.77
C THR A 50 11.10 6.43 -6.11
N SER A 51 9.88 6.95 -6.06
CA SER A 51 9.28 7.62 -7.19
C SER A 51 8.80 8.99 -6.73
N SER A 52 9.42 10.03 -7.27
CA SER A 52 9.10 11.43 -6.99
C SER A 52 7.71 11.84 -7.51
N SER A 53 7.07 11.00 -8.33
CA SER A 53 5.77 11.29 -8.96
C SER A 53 4.57 10.70 -8.21
N PHE A 54 4.80 9.92 -7.14
CA PHE A 54 3.73 9.29 -6.37
C PHE A 54 3.68 9.85 -4.95
N TYR A 55 2.48 9.92 -4.39
CA TYR A 55 2.26 10.29 -2.99
C TYR A 55 2.63 9.12 -2.08
N VAL A 56 3.28 9.42 -0.96
CA VAL A 56 3.49 8.43 0.09
C VAL A 56 2.14 8.13 0.73
N ALA A 57 1.72 6.87 0.66
CA ALA A 57 0.50 6.39 1.29
C ALA A 57 0.71 6.04 2.76
N GLY A 58 1.95 5.67 3.13
CA GLY A 58 2.29 5.26 4.49
C GLY A 58 3.61 4.53 4.56
N TYR A 59 3.76 3.71 5.60
CA TYR A 59 5.00 3.02 5.92
C TYR A 59 4.78 1.53 6.16
N ALA A 60 5.71 0.70 5.68
CA ALA A 60 5.68 -0.74 5.93
C ALA A 60 5.89 -1.08 7.40
N LEU A 61 5.15 -2.05 7.92
CA LEU A 61 5.28 -2.56 9.30
C LEU A 61 6.02 -3.90 9.37
N GLU A 62 6.31 -4.50 8.22
CA GLU A 62 7.00 -5.78 8.10
C GLU A 62 7.91 -5.78 6.84
N PRO A 63 8.99 -6.58 6.84
CA PRO A 63 9.85 -6.70 5.68
C PRO A 63 9.21 -7.58 4.59
N LEU A 64 9.56 -7.30 3.33
CA LEU A 64 9.19 -8.14 2.19
C LEU A 64 10.33 -8.19 1.18
N ALA A 65 10.63 -9.39 0.67
CA ALA A 65 11.68 -9.59 -0.32
C ALA A 65 11.31 -8.93 -1.66
N ALA A 66 12.32 -8.46 -2.41
CA ALA A 66 12.11 -7.84 -3.72
C ALA A 66 11.37 -8.78 -4.67
N ASP A 67 10.53 -8.20 -5.54
CA ASP A 67 9.80 -8.88 -6.61
C ASP A 67 9.00 -10.11 -6.16
N THR A 68 8.54 -10.12 -4.91
CA THR A 68 7.62 -11.15 -4.39
C THR A 68 6.20 -10.62 -4.35
N SER A 69 5.26 -11.37 -4.92
CA SER A 69 3.85 -11.01 -4.79
C SER A 69 3.43 -11.15 -3.33
N GLY A 70 3.06 -10.03 -2.71
CA GLY A 70 2.79 -10.00 -1.28
C GLY A 70 1.79 -8.92 -0.89
N ILE A 71 1.05 -9.22 0.18
CA ILE A 71 0.24 -8.25 0.90
C ILE A 71 1.02 -7.92 2.17
N ILE A 72 1.35 -6.65 2.37
CA ILE A 72 2.08 -6.20 3.56
C ILE A 72 1.21 -5.31 4.43
N SER A 73 1.48 -5.34 5.72
CA SER A 73 0.90 -4.46 6.72
C SER A 73 1.57 -3.09 6.62
N MET A 74 0.74 -2.04 6.62
CA MET A 74 1.17 -0.65 6.53
C MET A 74 0.49 0.21 7.58
N TRP A 75 1.20 1.22 8.07
CA TRP A 75 0.59 2.34 8.77
C TRP A 75 0.25 3.43 7.76
N LEU A 76 -1.03 3.81 7.68
CA LEU A 76 -1.52 4.84 6.77
C LEU A 76 -1.16 6.22 7.31
N ASN A 77 -0.47 7.04 6.52
CA ASN A 77 -0.16 8.42 6.88
C ASN A 77 -0.57 9.40 5.76
N PRO A 78 -1.83 9.87 5.76
CA PRO A 78 -2.36 10.74 4.71
C PRO A 78 -1.78 12.18 4.75
N GLY A 79 -0.97 12.52 5.76
CA GLY A 79 -0.40 13.86 5.96
C GLY A 79 1.04 14.01 5.49
N LEU A 80 1.67 12.97 4.93
CA LEU A 80 3.09 13.04 4.59
C LEU A 80 3.31 13.87 3.32
N ARG A 81 3.70 15.14 3.48
CA ARG A 81 4.29 15.92 2.39
C ARG A 81 5.65 15.32 2.05
N THR A 82 5.82 14.85 0.82
CA THR A 82 7.15 14.61 0.25
C THR A 82 7.85 15.96 0.15
N GLY A 83 8.70 16.28 1.13
CA GLY A 83 9.60 17.42 1.03
C GLY A 83 10.47 17.23 -0.21
N THR A 84 10.37 18.16 -1.17
CA THR A 84 11.29 18.26 -2.28
C THR A 84 12.64 18.69 -1.72
N THR A 85 13.59 17.76 -1.60
CA THR A 85 15.02 18.09 -1.52
C THR A 85 15.56 18.29 -2.92
#